data_AF-A0A0K8WEE4-F1
#
_entry.id   AF-A0A0K8WEE4-F1
#
_cell.length_a   1.000
_cell.length_b   1.000
_cell.length_c   1.000
_cell.angle_alpha   90.00
_cell.angle_beta   90.00
_cell.angle_gamma   90.00
#
_symmetry.space_group_name_H-M   'P 1'
#
loop_
_entity.id
_entity.type
_entity.pdbx_description
1 polymer ?
#
loop_
_entity_poly.entity_id
_entity_poly.type
_entity_poly.pdbx_seq_one_letter_code
_entity_poly.pdbx_strand_id
1 'polypeptide(L)'
;QQAAQQQQQQAQQQQQQQQQQQQQQQQQLQQQQQNATASTMIRGAKADAKPRGRMTAYAYFVQTCREEHKKKHPDETVIFAEFSRKCAERWKTMVDKEKKRFHEMAEKDKSRYEMEMQ
;
A
#
# COMPACT_ATOMS: atom_id res chain seq x y z
N GLN A 1 -14.14 -60.97 9.76
CA GLN A 1 -14.92 -59.83 10.29
C GLN A 1 -14.04 -58.77 10.96
N GLN A 2 -13.05 -59.12 11.79
CA GLN A 2 -12.13 -58.15 12.43
C GLN A 2 -11.34 -57.28 11.44
N ALA A 3 -10.81 -57.83 10.34
CA ALA A 3 -10.04 -57.05 9.37
C ALA A 3 -10.85 -55.92 8.70
N ALA A 4 -12.12 -56.16 8.39
CA ALA A 4 -13.01 -55.15 7.81
C ALA A 4 -13.30 -54.02 8.81
N GLN A 5 -13.45 -54.36 10.10
CA GLN A 5 -13.67 -53.39 11.17
C GLN A 5 -12.42 -52.51 11.40
N GLN A 6 -11.23 -53.10 11.34
CA GLN A 6 -9.96 -52.37 11.45
C GLN A 6 -9.72 -51.42 10.28
N GLN A 7 -10.07 -51.85 9.06
CA GLN A 7 -9.97 -51.02 7.85
C GLN A 7 -10.96 -49.84 7.88
N GLN A 8 -12.17 -50.06 8.40
CA GLN A 8 -13.16 -49.00 8.60
C GLN A 8 -12.72 -47.98 9.67
N GLN A 9 -12.05 -48.44 10.73
CA GLN A 9 -11.45 -47.58 11.75
C GLN A 9 -10.30 -46.74 11.19
N GLN A 10 -9.43 -47.33 10.38
CA GLN A 10 -8.36 -46.59 9.69
C GLN A 10 -8.93 -45.54 8.72
N ALA A 11 -9.96 -45.87 7.95
CA ALA A 11 -10.60 -44.93 7.04
C ALA A 11 -11.23 -43.74 7.79
N GLN A 12 -11.90 -43.97 8.93
CA GLN A 12 -12.42 -42.90 9.78
C GLN A 12 -11.30 -42.01 10.32
N GLN A 13 -10.19 -42.61 10.76
CA GLN A 13 -9.06 -41.87 11.31
C GLN A 13 -8.38 -41.00 10.22
N GLN A 14 -8.25 -41.52 9.01
CA GLN A 14 -7.72 -40.78 7.85
C GLN A 14 -8.65 -39.62 7.45
N GLN A 15 -9.97 -39.84 7.47
CA GLN A 15 -10.96 -38.81 7.17
C GLN A 15 -10.93 -37.68 8.21
N GLN A 16 -10.80 -38.03 9.49
CA GLN A 16 -10.68 -37.05 10.59
C GLN A 16 -9.39 -36.22 10.46
N GLN A 17 -8.28 -36.86 10.09
CA GLN A 17 -7.00 -36.18 9.87
C GLN A 17 -7.08 -35.20 8.67
N GLN A 18 -7.73 -35.60 7.58
CA GLN A 18 -7.94 -34.76 6.41
C GLN A 18 -8.84 -33.55 6.73
N GLN A 19 -9.88 -33.75 7.54
CA GLN A 19 -10.78 -32.68 7.99
C GLN A 19 -10.04 -31.66 8.87
N GLN A 20 -9.17 -32.12 9.75
CA GLN A 20 -8.33 -31.27 10.60
C GLN A 20 -7.33 -30.45 9.78
N GLN A 21 -6.77 -31.04 8.73
CA GLN A 21 -5.84 -30.37 7.81
C GLN A 21 -6.55 -29.28 6.99
N GLN A 22 -7.78 -29.53 6.51
CA GLN A 22 -8.63 -28.50 5.88
C GLN A 22 -8.93 -27.34 6.83
N GLN A 23 -9.24 -27.64 8.09
CA GLN A 23 -9.56 -26.61 9.08
C GLN A 23 -8.35 -25.72 9.38
N GLN A 24 -7.14 -26.30 9.48
CA GLN A 24 -5.89 -25.53 9.59
C GLN A 24 -5.63 -24.65 8.38
N GLN A 25 -5.84 -25.16 7.16
CA GLN A 25 -5.65 -24.38 5.94
C GLN A 25 -6.63 -23.20 5.86
N GLN A 26 -7.88 -23.41 6.28
CA GLN A 26 -8.89 -22.36 6.33
C GLN A 26 -8.54 -21.29 7.38
N GLN A 27 -8.01 -21.68 8.55
CA GLN A 27 -7.47 -20.75 9.54
C GLN A 27 -6.28 -19.94 9.01
N GLN A 28 -5.34 -20.57 8.28
CA GLN A 28 -4.22 -19.86 7.66
C GLN A 28 -4.67 -18.85 6.61
N LEU A 29 -5.64 -19.21 5.76
CA LEU A 29 -6.22 -18.30 4.76
C LEU A 29 -6.92 -17.11 5.42
N GLN A 30 -7.62 -17.34 6.54
CA GLN A 30 -8.27 -16.28 7.29
C GLN A 30 -7.24 -15.35 7.95
N GLN A 31 -6.16 -15.90 8.52
CA GLN A 31 -5.06 -15.12 9.08
C GLN A 31 -4.30 -14.32 8.01
N GLN A 32 -4.15 -14.86 6.80
CA GLN A 32 -3.51 -14.15 5.69
C GLN A 32 -4.38 -12.97 5.20
N GLN A 33 -5.72 -13.14 5.15
CA GLN A 33 -6.65 -12.04 4.87
C GLN A 33 -6.65 -10.98 5.98
N GLN A 34 -6.58 -11.38 7.24
CA GLN A 34 -6.42 -10.46 8.38
C GLN A 34 -5.09 -9.70 8.31
N ASN A 35 -3.98 -10.36 7.93
CA ASN A 35 -2.68 -9.69 7.76
C ASN A 35 -2.65 -8.75 6.55
N ALA A 36 -3.37 -9.06 5.47
CA ALA A 36 -3.49 -8.18 4.31
C ALA A 36 -4.33 -6.92 4.61
N THR A 37 -5.44 -7.08 5.33
CA THR A 37 -6.27 -5.96 5.80
C THR A 37 -5.55 -5.14 6.88
N ALA A 38 -4.87 -5.79 7.83
CA ALA A 38 -4.01 -5.13 8.82
C ALA A 38 -2.87 -4.37 8.14
N SER A 39 -2.22 -4.91 7.09
CA SER A 39 -1.14 -4.20 6.36
C SER A 39 -1.65 -2.99 5.58
N THR A 40 -2.91 -3.00 5.15
CA THR A 40 -3.58 -1.84 4.52
C THR A 40 -3.98 -0.81 5.58
N MET A 41 -4.50 -1.26 6.72
CA MET A 41 -4.89 -0.38 7.83
C MET A 41 -3.68 0.18 8.61
N ILE A 42 -2.56 -0.52 8.72
CA ILE A 42 -1.33 -0.05 9.38
C ILE A 42 -0.69 1.12 8.61
N ARG A 43 -0.89 1.20 7.28
CA ARG A 43 -0.50 2.39 6.49
C ARG A 43 -1.39 3.61 6.75
N GLY A 44 -2.62 3.41 7.24
CA GLY A 44 -3.54 4.48 7.64
C GLY A 44 -3.53 4.81 9.14
N ALA A 45 -3.35 3.81 10.02
CA ALA A 45 -3.51 3.92 11.47
C ALA A 45 -2.20 4.20 12.24
N LYS A 46 -1.03 4.11 11.58
CA LYS A 46 0.22 4.70 12.12
C LYS A 46 0.40 6.17 11.74
N ALA A 47 -0.58 6.78 11.08
CA ALA A 47 -0.52 8.17 10.62
C ALA A 47 -0.99 9.17 11.69
N ASP A 48 -1.65 8.73 12.76
CA ASP A 48 -2.30 9.65 13.70
C ASP A 48 -1.38 10.18 14.81
N ALA A 49 -0.18 9.62 15.00
CA ALA A 49 0.76 10.05 16.03
C ALA A 49 2.11 10.57 15.51
N LYS A 50 2.46 10.27 14.25
CA LYS A 50 3.71 10.74 13.65
C LYS A 50 3.38 11.81 12.60
N PRO A 51 3.89 13.05 12.76
CA PRO A 51 3.75 14.08 11.75
C PRO A 51 4.09 13.55 10.36
N ARG A 52 3.29 13.95 9.36
CA ARG A 52 3.45 13.50 7.97
C ARG A 52 4.89 13.79 7.52
N GLY A 53 5.56 12.76 6.99
CA GLY A 53 6.95 12.86 6.54
C GLY A 53 7.21 14.01 5.57
N ARG A 54 8.47 14.49 5.54
CA ARG A 54 8.91 15.57 4.64
C ARG A 54 8.57 15.27 3.17
N MET A 55 7.91 16.22 2.53
CA MET A 55 7.67 16.25 1.10
C MET A 55 8.87 16.83 0.36
N THR A 56 9.32 16.10 -0.67
CA THR A 56 10.39 16.57 -1.56
C THR A 56 9.83 17.51 -2.63
N ALA A 57 10.73 18.26 -3.30
CA ALA A 57 10.34 19.13 -4.41
C ALA A 57 9.61 18.36 -5.52
N TYR A 58 10.10 17.16 -5.83
CA TYR A 58 9.45 16.27 -6.79
C TYR A 58 8.07 15.79 -6.30
N ALA A 59 7.90 15.51 -5.00
CA ALA A 59 6.59 15.12 -4.45
C ALA A 59 5.55 16.24 -4.60
N TYR A 60 5.93 17.50 -4.35
CA TYR A 60 5.07 18.66 -4.60
C TYR A 60 4.73 18.84 -6.08
N PHE A 61 5.71 18.61 -6.96
CA PHE A 61 5.50 18.66 -8.40
C PHE A 61 4.48 17.60 -8.86
N VAL A 62 4.66 16.34 -8.47
CA VAL A 62 3.75 15.25 -8.82
C VAL A 62 2.35 15.50 -8.27
N GLN A 63 2.23 16.05 -7.05
CA GLN A 63 0.93 16.46 -6.49
C GLN A 63 0.26 17.52 -7.36
N THR A 64 0.98 18.58 -7.72
CA THR A 64 0.46 19.67 -8.56
C THR A 64 0.03 19.14 -9.92
N CYS A 65 0.84 18.27 -10.55
CA CYS A 65 0.48 17.63 -11.82
C CYS A 65 -0.80 16.79 -11.71
N ARG A 66 -1.01 16.13 -10.56
CA ARG A 66 -2.19 15.29 -10.34
C ARG A 66 -3.45 16.14 -10.16
N GLU A 67 -3.35 17.24 -9.41
CA GLU A 67 -4.45 18.19 -9.21
C GLU A 67 -4.85 18.87 -10.52
N GLU A 68 -3.87 19.32 -11.30
CA GLU A 68 -4.09 19.90 -12.62
C GLU A 68 -4.76 18.91 -13.58
N HIS A 69 -4.30 17.65 -13.61
CA HIS A 69 -4.89 16.63 -14.45
C HIS A 69 -6.32 16.29 -14.03
N LYS A 70 -6.58 16.15 -12.71
CA LYS A 70 -7.95 15.93 -12.19
C LYS A 70 -8.88 17.09 -12.50
N LYS A 71 -8.38 18.32 -12.50
CA LYS A 71 -9.18 19.52 -12.83
C LYS A 71 -9.54 19.59 -14.32
N LYS A 72 -8.62 19.18 -15.20
CA LYS A 72 -8.82 19.19 -16.66
C LYS A 72 -9.60 18.00 -17.17
N HIS A 73 -9.42 16.84 -16.52
CA HIS A 73 -10.02 15.56 -16.89
C HIS A 73 -10.67 14.92 -15.66
N PRO A 74 -11.79 15.47 -15.17
CA PRO A 74 -12.46 14.95 -13.98
C PRO A 74 -13.00 13.52 -14.18
N ASP A 75 -13.32 13.14 -15.41
CA ASP A 75 -13.90 11.83 -15.76
C ASP A 75 -12.84 10.79 -16.16
N GLU A 76 -11.58 11.20 -16.34
CA GLU A 76 -10.49 10.27 -16.68
C GLU A 76 -9.87 9.67 -15.42
N THR A 77 -9.78 8.34 -15.38
CA THR A 77 -9.05 7.64 -14.33
C THR A 77 -7.56 7.65 -14.64
N VAL A 78 -6.78 8.29 -13.77
CA VAL A 78 -5.32 8.37 -13.92
C VAL A 78 -4.65 7.01 -13.74
N ILE A 79 -4.06 6.47 -14.80
CA ILE A 79 -3.21 5.27 -14.71
C ILE A 79 -1.87 5.68 -14.10
N PHE A 80 -1.60 5.25 -12.86
CA PHE A 80 -0.41 5.68 -12.10
C PHE A 80 0.92 5.41 -12.83
N ALA A 81 1.03 4.29 -13.55
CA ALA A 81 2.24 3.96 -14.30
C ALA A 81 2.52 4.96 -15.43
N GLU A 82 1.51 5.36 -16.19
CA GLU A 82 1.65 6.35 -17.25
C GLU A 82 1.88 7.75 -16.69
N PHE A 83 1.15 8.10 -15.64
CA PHE A 83 1.26 9.39 -14.98
C PHE A 83 2.65 9.59 -14.38
N SER A 84 3.19 8.56 -13.71
CA SER A 84 4.54 8.59 -13.15
C SER A 84 5.60 8.80 -14.23
N ARG A 85 5.48 8.12 -15.39
CA ARG A 85 6.38 8.32 -16.54
C ARG A 85 6.32 9.76 -17.07
N LYS A 86 5.11 10.27 -17.34
CA LYS A 86 4.90 11.65 -17.83
C LYS A 86 5.45 12.69 -16.84
N CYS A 87 5.25 12.50 -15.55
CA CYS A 87 5.81 13.37 -14.52
C CYS A 87 7.35 13.33 -14.49
N ALA A 88 7.95 12.15 -14.57
CA ALA A 88 9.41 12.01 -14.56
C ALA A 88 10.06 12.69 -15.77
N GLU A 89 9.50 12.49 -16.98
CA GLU A 89 9.95 13.15 -18.21
C GLU A 89 9.83 14.67 -18.10
N ARG A 90 8.66 15.16 -17.68
CA ARG A 90 8.43 16.60 -17.52
C ARG A 90 9.41 17.20 -16.52
N TRP A 91 9.57 16.58 -15.35
CA TRP A 91 10.52 17.05 -14.33
C TRP A 91 11.96 17.08 -14.85
N LYS A 92 12.39 16.08 -15.62
CA LYS A 92 13.73 16.07 -16.24
C LYS A 92 13.93 17.26 -17.17
N THR A 93 12.92 17.60 -17.97
CA THR A 93 12.97 18.71 -18.94
C THR A 93 12.75 20.10 -18.35
N MET A 94 12.23 20.19 -17.11
CA MET A 94 11.98 21.47 -16.45
C MET A 94 13.27 22.20 -16.10
N VAL A 95 13.26 23.52 -16.28
CA VAL A 95 14.40 24.38 -15.95
C VAL A 95 14.46 24.67 -14.45
N ASP A 96 15.65 24.97 -13.95
CA ASP A 96 15.88 25.21 -12.51
C ASP A 96 15.03 26.35 -11.96
N LYS A 97 14.69 27.36 -12.78
CA LYS A 97 13.78 28.43 -12.39
C LYS A 97 12.36 27.92 -12.07
N GLU A 98 11.85 26.96 -12.84
CA GLU A 98 10.54 26.34 -12.60
C GLU A 98 10.61 25.40 -11.40
N LYS A 99 11.70 24.63 -11.29
CA LYS A 99 11.96 23.74 -10.15
C LYS A 99 12.12 24.51 -8.85
N LYS A 100 12.69 25.73 -8.90
CA LYS A 100 12.97 26.57 -7.72
C LYS A 100 11.74 26.74 -6.83
N ARG A 101 10.56 26.97 -7.43
CA ARG A 101 9.29 27.05 -6.68
C ARG A 101 9.02 25.79 -5.86
N PHE A 102 9.25 24.61 -6.43
CA PHE A 102 9.05 23.33 -5.74
C PHE A 102 10.15 23.04 -4.71
N HIS A 103 11.38 23.48 -4.96
CA HIS A 103 12.46 23.44 -3.97
C HIS A 103 12.16 24.32 -2.76
N GLU A 104 11.67 25.54 -2.95
CA GLU A 104 11.26 26.42 -1.86
C GLU A 104 10.10 25.83 -1.04
N MET A 105 9.14 25.16 -1.68
CA MET A 105 8.07 24.44 -0.98
C MET A 105 8.62 23.27 -0.14
N ALA A 106 9.56 22.50 -0.69
CA ALA A 106 10.19 21.40 0.01
C ALA A 106 11.03 21.85 1.21
N GLU A 107 11.76 22.96 1.09
CA GLU A 107 12.51 23.53 2.21
C GLU A 107 11.58 24.04 3.32
N LYS A 108 10.45 24.66 2.97
CA LYS A 108 9.43 25.04 3.97
C LYS A 108 8.84 23.82 4.67
N ASP A 109 8.56 22.76 3.94
CA ASP A 109 8.02 21.52 4.52
C ASP A 109 9.04 20.80 5.38
N LYS A 110 10.33 20.86 5.01
CA LYS A 110 11.42 20.38 5.85
C LYS A 110 11.43 21.09 7.20
N SER A 111 11.36 22.42 7.23
CA SER A 111 11.29 23.18 8.48
C SER A 111 10.02 22.85 9.28
N ARG A 112 8.87 22.69 8.61
CA ARG A 112 7.61 22.28 9.24
C ARG A 112 7.78 20.94 9.96
N TYR A 113 8.31 19.93 9.29
CA TYR A 113 8.52 18.61 9.87
C TYR A 113 9.55 18.62 11.01
N GLU A 114 10.62 19.42 10.90
CA GLU A 114 11.62 19.59 11.96
C GLU A 114 10.99 20.22 13.22
N MET A 115 10.09 21.21 13.07
CA MET A 115 9.35 21.78 14.19
C MET A 115 8.32 20.82 14.79
N GLU A 116 7.62 20.01 13.97
CA GLU A 116 6.65 19.04 14.46
C GLU A 116 7.29 17.82 15.16
N MET A 117 8.58 17.56 14.91
CA MET A 117 9.34 16.44 15.48
C MET A 117 10.15 16.82 16.73
N GLN A 118 10.23 18.11 17.05
CA GLN A 118 10.88 18.65 18.25
C GLN A 118 9.95 18.52 19.46
#